data_AF-A0A8J4S1B3-F1
#
_entry.id   AF-A0A8J4S1B3-F1
#
_cell.length_a   1.000
_cell.length_b   1.000
_cell.length_c   1.000
_cell.angle_alpha   90.00
_cell.angle_beta   90.00
_cell.angle_gamma   90.00
#
_symmetry.space_group_name_H-M   'P 1'
#
loop_
_entity.id
_entity.type
_entity.pdbx_description
1 polymer ?
#
loop_
_entity_poly.entity_id
_entity_poly.type
_entity_poly.pdbx_seq_one_letter_code
_entity_poly.pdbx_strand_id
1 'polypeptide(L)'
;MYFSDANAVLLGAALGSNTVLQKLDLHGNLLCDGAAVAIANDGLAHNKSLRYLNLAENAIGSIGAKALFRCLSTHNQSLQTLILRNNRLMSDVMPSLIEAWQVNAVIEIVDLPGNLINYSYLEEIRAATAERCEITASRENLELRLLLARKRFAGRDGSSPMGRKVLAAD
;
A
#
# COMPACT_ATOMS: atom_id res chain seq x y z
N MET A 1 -12.96 25.53 -3.77
CA MET A 1 -12.74 25.17 -2.34
C MET A 1 -11.53 24.26 -2.32
N TYR A 2 -10.44 24.66 -1.65
CA TYR A 2 -9.29 23.78 -1.48
C TYR A 2 -9.60 22.79 -0.36
N PHE A 3 -9.55 21.48 -0.64
CA PHE A 3 -9.67 20.46 0.39
C PHE A 3 -8.35 20.39 1.15
N SER A 4 -8.37 20.69 2.46
CA SER A 4 -7.21 20.68 3.35
C SER A 4 -7.28 19.54 4.35
N ASP A 5 -6.15 19.24 5.01
CA ASP A 5 -6.04 18.20 6.04
C ASP A 5 -7.11 18.26 7.13
N ALA A 6 -7.58 19.46 7.49
CA ALA A 6 -8.64 19.65 8.48
C ALA A 6 -9.96 18.95 8.09
N ASN A 7 -10.25 18.89 6.78
CA ASN A 7 -11.48 18.28 6.27
C ASN A 7 -11.28 16.79 5.92
N ALA A 8 -10.04 16.31 5.87
CA ALA A 8 -9.72 14.94 5.48
C ALA A 8 -10.21 13.90 6.49
N VAL A 9 -10.27 14.24 7.79
CA VAL A 9 -10.84 13.37 8.82
C VAL A 9 -12.35 13.17 8.60
N LEU A 10 -13.08 14.26 8.34
CA LEU A 10 -14.50 14.19 8.01
C LEU A 10 -14.74 13.40 6.73
N LEU A 11 -13.89 13.59 5.72
CA LEU A 11 -13.93 12.82 4.49
C LEU A 11 -13.67 11.34 4.73
N GLY A 12 -12.68 11.00 5.56
CA GLY A 12 -12.38 9.63 5.98
C GLY A 12 -13.61 8.97 6.58
N ALA A 13 -14.21 9.57 7.61
CA ALA A 13 -15.41 9.04 8.24
C ALA A 13 -16.61 8.91 7.28
N ALA A 14 -16.81 9.91 6.42
CA ALA A 14 -17.85 9.87 5.39
C ALA A 14 -17.60 8.76 4.37
N LEU A 15 -16.35 8.53 3.97
CA LEU A 15 -15.99 7.43 3.07
C LEU A 15 -16.17 6.08 3.75
N GLY A 16 -15.78 5.93 5.01
CA GLY A 16 -15.88 4.65 5.73
C GLY A 16 -17.31 4.15 5.87
N SER A 17 -18.27 5.06 6.00
CA SER A 17 -19.71 4.75 6.05
C SER A 17 -20.37 4.64 4.67
N ASN A 18 -19.71 5.11 3.60
CA ASN A 18 -20.28 5.12 2.26
C ASN A 18 -20.19 3.75 1.58
N THR A 19 -21.35 3.18 1.23
CA THR A 19 -21.46 1.86 0.60
C THR A 19 -21.76 1.92 -0.91
N VAL A 20 -21.87 3.12 -1.49
CA VAL A 20 -22.32 3.31 -2.88
C VAL A 20 -21.23 3.91 -3.77
N LEU A 21 -20.43 4.83 -3.24
CA LEU A 21 -19.45 5.59 -4.01
C LEU A 21 -18.33 4.67 -4.50
N GLN A 22 -18.21 4.54 -5.83
CA GLN A 22 -17.19 3.70 -6.44
C GLN A 22 -15.96 4.48 -6.93
N LYS A 23 -16.11 5.79 -7.19
CA LYS A 23 -15.04 6.63 -7.70
C LYS A 23 -14.96 7.92 -6.91
N LEU A 24 -13.77 8.26 -6.44
CA LEU A 24 -13.49 9.53 -5.79
C LEU A 24 -12.27 10.18 -6.43
N ASP A 25 -12.40 11.44 -6.78
CA ASP A 25 -11.34 12.25 -7.33
C ASP A 25 -11.05 13.46 -6.44
N LEU A 26 -9.83 13.53 -5.93
CA LEU A 26 -9.30 14.58 -5.07
C LEU A 26 -8.02 15.18 -5.67
N HIS A 27 -7.85 15.12 -7.00
CA HIS A 27 -6.67 15.69 -7.64
C HIS A 27 -6.53 17.19 -7.37
N GLY A 28 -5.28 17.69 -7.33
CA GLY A 28 -5.01 19.12 -7.29
C GLY A 28 -5.46 19.82 -6.00
N ASN A 29 -5.48 19.08 -4.88
CA ASN A 29 -5.82 19.63 -3.56
C ASN A 29 -4.57 19.86 -2.72
N LEU A 30 -4.75 20.32 -1.47
CA LEU A 30 -3.68 20.57 -0.52
C LEU A 30 -3.62 19.47 0.55
N LEU A 31 -3.80 18.22 0.13
CA LEU A 31 -3.72 17.07 1.03
C LEU A 31 -2.26 16.74 1.30
N CYS A 32 -1.91 16.63 2.58
CA CYS A 32 -0.61 16.19 3.06
C CYS A 32 -0.71 14.78 3.65
N ASP A 33 0.34 14.36 4.35
CA ASP A 33 0.39 13.05 5.01
C ASP A 33 -0.76 12.84 6.01
N GLY A 34 -1.14 13.86 6.77
CA GLY A 34 -2.24 13.77 7.73
C GLY A 34 -3.56 13.41 7.06
N ALA A 35 -3.87 14.05 5.94
CA ALA A 35 -5.05 13.72 5.15
C ALA A 35 -5.01 12.30 4.60
N ALA A 36 -3.90 11.86 4.02
CA ALA A 36 -3.76 10.52 3.48
C ALA A 36 -3.90 9.43 4.56
N VAL A 37 -3.36 9.68 5.77
CA VAL A 37 -3.52 8.79 6.93
C VAL A 37 -5.00 8.69 7.35
N ALA A 38 -5.71 9.81 7.43
CA ALA A 38 -7.13 9.82 7.77
C ALA A 38 -7.98 9.08 6.71
N ILE A 39 -7.70 9.33 5.42
CA ILE A 39 -8.36 8.62 4.31
C ILE A 39 -8.07 7.12 4.39
N ALA A 40 -6.84 6.71 4.74
CA ALA A 40 -6.48 5.31 4.90
C ALA A 40 -7.23 4.65 6.07
N ASN A 41 -7.12 5.23 7.28
CA ASN A 41 -7.58 4.61 8.51
C ASN A 41 -9.09 4.69 8.69
N ASP A 42 -9.68 5.86 8.45
CA ASP A 42 -11.10 6.11 8.75
C ASP A 42 -11.99 5.87 7.52
N GLY A 43 -11.41 6.00 6.31
CA GLY A 43 -12.10 5.81 5.05
C GLY A 43 -11.92 4.41 4.47
N LEU A 44 -10.76 4.18 3.85
CA LEU A 44 -10.49 2.96 3.08
C LEU A 44 -10.54 1.70 3.92
N ALA A 45 -10.15 1.74 5.20
CA ALA A 45 -10.17 0.54 6.05
C ALA A 45 -11.59 -0.03 6.24
N HIS A 46 -12.61 0.82 6.15
CA HIS A 46 -14.01 0.45 6.35
C HIS A 46 -14.81 0.41 5.04
N ASN A 47 -14.35 1.13 4.01
CA ASN A 47 -15.06 1.25 2.75
C ASN A 47 -14.90 -0.01 1.87
N LYS A 48 -16.04 -0.63 1.52
CA LYS A 48 -16.11 -1.82 0.65
C LYS A 48 -16.60 -1.53 -0.78
N SER A 49 -16.97 -0.28 -1.08
CA SER A 49 -17.62 0.14 -2.32
C SER A 49 -16.68 0.86 -3.29
N LEU A 50 -15.71 1.61 -2.77
CA LEU A 50 -14.78 2.40 -3.55
C LEU A 50 -13.87 1.48 -4.37
N ARG A 51 -13.72 1.80 -5.66
CA ARG A 51 -12.91 1.10 -6.64
C ARG A 51 -11.78 1.98 -7.16
N TYR A 52 -12.01 3.29 -7.24
CA TYR A 52 -11.08 4.25 -7.78
C TYR A 52 -10.89 5.43 -6.82
N LEU A 53 -9.63 5.75 -6.52
CA LEU A 53 -9.25 6.90 -5.72
C LEU A 53 -8.12 7.67 -6.42
N ASN A 54 -8.36 8.94 -6.73
CA ASN A 54 -7.35 9.84 -7.29
C ASN A 54 -6.89 10.86 -6.26
N LEU A 55 -5.61 10.82 -5.91
CA LEU A 55 -4.90 11.72 -5.01
C LEU A 55 -3.75 12.43 -5.73
N ALA A 56 -3.78 12.49 -7.06
CA ALA A 56 -2.75 13.14 -7.86
C ALA A 56 -2.56 14.63 -7.50
N GLU A 57 -1.38 15.18 -7.73
CA GLU A 57 -1.12 16.62 -7.59
C GLU A 57 -1.52 17.17 -6.21
N ASN A 58 -1.13 16.43 -5.16
CA ASN A 58 -1.27 16.84 -3.77
C ASN A 58 0.13 16.97 -3.14
N ALA A 59 0.20 17.19 -1.83
CA ALA A 59 1.43 17.28 -1.06
C ALA A 59 1.67 16.04 -0.17
N ILE A 60 1.15 14.87 -0.59
CA ILE A 60 1.30 13.63 0.16
C ILE A 60 2.77 13.19 0.11
N GLY A 61 3.35 12.91 1.27
CA GLY A 61 4.69 12.39 1.43
C GLY A 61 4.69 10.88 1.64
N SER A 62 5.86 10.37 2.05
CA SER A 62 6.04 8.94 2.27
C SER A 62 5.22 8.38 3.43
N ILE A 63 4.92 9.20 4.45
CA ILE A 63 4.19 8.75 5.64
C ILE A 63 2.73 8.42 5.25
N GLY A 64 2.08 9.34 4.54
CA GLY A 64 0.71 9.16 4.06
C GLY A 64 0.59 8.03 3.06
N ALA A 65 1.53 7.93 2.12
CA ALA A 65 1.55 6.84 1.15
C ALA A 65 1.74 5.46 1.80
N LYS A 66 2.64 5.34 2.79
CA LYS A 66 2.81 4.09 3.56
C LYS A 66 1.54 3.70 4.31
N ALA A 67 0.81 4.67 4.87
CA ALA A 67 -0.47 4.40 5.51
C ALA A 67 -1.51 3.86 4.51
N LEU A 68 -1.60 4.46 3.31
CA LEU A 68 -2.46 3.97 2.24
C LEU A 68 -2.10 2.53 1.84
N PHE A 69 -0.83 2.24 1.59
CA PHE A 69 -0.39 0.90 1.19
C PHE A 69 -0.60 -0.15 2.28
N ARG A 70 -0.34 0.19 3.56
CA ARG A 70 -0.65 -0.69 4.68
C ARG A 70 -2.14 -0.94 4.80
N CYS A 71 -2.98 0.06 4.61
CA CYS A 71 -4.43 -0.13 4.62
C CYS A 71 -4.87 -1.06 3.48
N LEU A 72 -4.31 -0.92 2.29
CA LEU A 72 -4.55 -1.84 1.17
C LEU A 72 -4.08 -3.26 1.49
N SER A 73 -2.95 -3.47 2.17
CA SER A 73 -2.47 -4.82 2.47
C SER A 73 -3.31 -5.52 3.55
N THR A 74 -3.91 -4.77 4.47
CA THR A 74 -4.50 -5.34 5.71
C THR A 74 -6.01 -5.23 5.82
N HIS A 75 -6.64 -4.16 5.31
CA HIS A 75 -8.05 -3.86 5.56
C HIS A 75 -8.87 -3.73 4.28
N ASN A 76 -8.36 -3.00 3.29
CA ASN A 76 -9.13 -2.68 2.10
C ASN A 76 -8.97 -3.75 1.00
N GLN A 77 -10.08 -4.39 0.65
CA GLN A 77 -10.19 -5.39 -0.43
C GLN A 77 -11.17 -4.94 -1.52
N SER A 78 -11.32 -3.62 -1.69
CA SER A 78 -12.30 -3.02 -2.60
C SER A 78 -11.64 -2.16 -3.66
N LEU A 79 -10.59 -1.40 -3.30
CA LEU A 79 -9.94 -0.46 -4.17
C LEU A 79 -9.12 -1.18 -5.25
N GLN A 80 -9.39 -0.82 -6.51
CA GLN A 80 -8.75 -1.37 -7.71
C GLN A 80 -7.74 -0.39 -8.32
N THR A 81 -7.96 0.91 -8.16
CA THR A 81 -7.11 1.95 -8.74
C THR A 81 -6.80 3.03 -7.71
N LEU A 82 -5.52 3.31 -7.51
CA LEU A 82 -5.01 4.39 -6.67
C LEU A 82 -4.06 5.27 -7.48
N ILE A 83 -4.41 6.54 -7.67
CA ILE A 83 -3.55 7.49 -8.38
C ILE A 83 -2.84 8.40 -7.37
N LEU A 84 -1.51 8.37 -7.36
CA LEU A 84 -0.63 9.12 -6.46
C LEU A 84 0.42 9.93 -7.23
N ARG A 85 0.26 10.11 -8.55
CA ARG A 85 1.18 10.89 -9.39
C ARG A 85 1.36 12.33 -8.89
N ASN A 86 2.51 12.94 -9.17
CA ASN A 86 2.81 14.33 -8.82
C ASN A 86 2.59 14.64 -7.31
N ASN A 87 3.12 13.78 -6.43
CA ASN A 87 3.16 13.98 -4.98
C ASN A 87 4.62 14.05 -4.50
N ARG A 88 4.85 13.93 -3.19
CA ARG A 88 6.18 14.00 -2.56
C ARG A 88 6.64 12.66 -1.99
N LEU A 89 6.20 11.54 -2.58
CA LEU A 89 6.63 10.20 -2.16
C LEU A 89 8.12 10.02 -2.44
N MET A 90 8.84 9.45 -1.49
CA MET A 90 10.24 9.06 -1.64
C MET A 90 10.36 7.55 -1.85
N SER A 91 11.54 7.06 -2.24
CA SER A 91 11.79 5.62 -2.50
C SER A 91 11.52 4.70 -1.31
N ASP A 92 11.45 5.22 -0.09
CA ASP A 92 11.22 4.47 1.14
C ASP A 92 9.80 3.87 1.23
N VAL A 93 8.87 4.30 0.38
CA VAL A 93 7.51 3.73 0.29
C VAL A 93 7.47 2.41 -0.47
N MET A 94 8.51 2.08 -1.24
CA MET A 94 8.52 0.94 -2.15
C MET A 94 8.35 -0.42 -1.49
N PRO A 95 8.99 -0.72 -0.35
CA PRO A 95 8.76 -1.99 0.33
C PRO A 95 7.28 -2.18 0.74
N SER A 96 6.63 -1.13 1.24
CA SER A 96 5.21 -1.16 1.61
C SER A 96 4.31 -1.32 0.39
N LEU A 97 4.69 -0.73 -0.74
CA LEU A 97 3.99 -0.90 -2.00
C LEU A 97 4.05 -2.34 -2.50
N ILE A 98 5.25 -2.94 -2.50
CA ILE A 98 5.48 -4.32 -2.92
C ILE A 98 4.69 -5.29 -2.03
N GLU A 99 4.72 -5.10 -0.72
CA GLU A 99 3.94 -5.89 0.23
C GLU A 99 2.44 -5.79 -0.05
N ALA A 100 1.93 -4.56 -0.24
CA ALA A 100 0.53 -4.35 -0.58
C ALA A 100 0.16 -5.04 -1.91
N TRP A 101 1.02 -4.99 -2.91
CA TRP A 101 0.79 -5.65 -4.20
C TRP A 101 0.76 -7.17 -4.12
N GLN A 102 1.59 -7.76 -3.25
CA GLN A 102 1.67 -9.22 -3.06
C GLN A 102 0.48 -9.77 -2.28
N VAL A 103 0.05 -9.04 -1.25
CA VAL A 103 -1.03 -9.48 -0.35
C VAL A 103 -2.41 -9.12 -0.89
N ASN A 104 -2.58 -7.92 -1.45
CA ASN A 104 -3.86 -7.45 -1.93
C ASN A 104 -4.16 -8.00 -3.33
N ALA A 105 -5.20 -8.83 -3.44
CA ALA A 105 -5.59 -9.48 -4.69
C ALA A 105 -6.45 -8.60 -5.61
N VAL A 106 -6.85 -7.42 -5.15
CA VAL A 106 -7.89 -6.55 -5.77
C VAL A 106 -7.29 -5.28 -6.36
N ILE A 107 -6.25 -4.69 -5.75
CA ILE A 107 -5.60 -3.49 -6.28
C ILE A 107 -4.93 -3.82 -7.62
N GLU A 108 -5.31 -3.19 -8.72
CA GLU A 108 -4.78 -3.49 -10.05
C GLU A 108 -3.78 -2.43 -10.50
N ILE A 109 -4.06 -1.17 -10.18
CA ILE A 109 -3.31 -0.02 -10.67
C ILE A 109 -2.92 0.87 -9.49
N VAL A 110 -1.62 1.14 -9.34
CA VAL A 110 -1.13 2.28 -8.56
C VAL A 110 -0.24 3.14 -9.45
N ASP A 111 -0.63 4.39 -9.64
CA ASP A 111 0.07 5.36 -10.49
C ASP A 111 0.95 6.29 -9.63
N LEU A 112 2.27 6.27 -9.87
CA LEU A 112 3.30 6.95 -9.09
C LEU A 112 4.23 7.92 -9.85
N PRO A 113 4.23 8.11 -11.18
CA PRO A 113 5.02 9.14 -11.85
C PRO A 113 4.97 10.53 -11.21
N GLY A 114 6.06 11.29 -11.33
CA GLY A 114 6.13 12.65 -10.77
C GLY A 114 6.32 12.72 -9.26
N ASN A 115 6.75 11.62 -8.64
CA ASN A 115 7.20 11.56 -7.24
C ASN A 115 8.74 11.53 -7.15
N LEU A 116 9.29 11.63 -5.93
CA LEU A 116 10.73 11.57 -5.63
C LEU A 116 11.22 10.13 -5.44
N ILE A 117 10.72 9.22 -6.27
CA ILE A 117 11.06 7.80 -6.22
C ILE A 117 12.28 7.57 -7.11
N ASN A 118 13.35 7.04 -6.53
CA ASN A 118 14.48 6.53 -7.29
C ASN A 118 14.06 5.26 -8.03
N TYR A 119 14.20 5.30 -9.35
CA TYR A 119 13.87 4.23 -10.26
C TYR A 119 14.78 2.99 -10.13
N SER A 120 15.79 3.00 -9.26
CA SER A 120 16.57 1.79 -8.91
C SER A 120 15.69 0.65 -8.39
N TYR A 121 14.59 0.96 -7.70
CA TYR A 121 13.62 -0.02 -7.22
C TYR A 121 12.62 -0.47 -8.29
N LEU A 122 12.60 0.15 -9.48
CA LEU A 122 11.68 -0.26 -10.55
C LEU A 122 11.91 -1.69 -11.01
N GLU A 123 13.14 -2.18 -11.05
CA GLU A 123 13.37 -3.57 -11.47
C GLU A 123 12.80 -4.57 -10.46
N GLU A 124 12.92 -4.29 -9.16
CA GLU A 124 12.28 -5.11 -8.11
C GLU A 124 10.75 -5.03 -8.18
N ILE A 125 10.20 -3.86 -8.47
CA ILE A 125 8.76 -3.67 -8.63
C ILE A 125 8.26 -4.33 -9.91
N ARG A 126 9.01 -4.23 -11.02
CA ARG A 126 8.72 -4.90 -12.29
C ARG A 126 8.78 -6.41 -12.11
N ALA A 127 9.73 -6.92 -11.34
CA ALA A 127 9.78 -8.34 -10.97
C ALA A 127 8.58 -8.73 -10.09
N ALA A 128 8.25 -7.96 -9.05
CA ALA A 128 7.10 -8.23 -8.18
C ALA A 128 5.74 -8.12 -8.92
N THR A 129 5.62 -7.20 -9.88
CA THR A 129 4.44 -7.03 -10.73
C THR A 129 4.38 -8.09 -11.83
N ALA A 130 5.51 -8.53 -12.38
CA ALA A 130 5.58 -9.65 -13.32
C ALA A 130 5.22 -10.99 -12.65
N GLU A 131 5.76 -11.26 -11.45
CA GLU A 131 5.35 -12.40 -10.60
C GLU A 131 3.83 -12.37 -10.41
N ARG A 132 3.26 -11.19 -10.10
CA ARG A 132 1.80 -11.03 -9.95
C ARG A 132 1.03 -11.24 -11.27
N CYS A 133 1.59 -10.87 -12.41
CA CYS A 133 0.97 -11.06 -13.72
C CYS A 133 0.89 -12.55 -14.10
N GLU A 134 1.93 -13.33 -13.81
CA GLU A 134 1.93 -14.80 -13.95
C GLU A 134 0.95 -15.47 -12.96
N ILE A 135 0.85 -14.95 -11.73
CA ILE A 135 -0.09 -15.44 -10.71
C ILE A 135 -1.54 -15.09 -11.06
N THR A 136 -1.81 -13.93 -11.66
CA THR A 136 -3.15 -13.52 -12.10
C THR A 136 -3.62 -14.31 -13.33
N ALA A 137 -2.69 -14.76 -14.17
CA ALA A 137 -2.98 -15.74 -15.22
C ALA A 137 -3.28 -17.14 -14.65
N SER A 138 -2.74 -17.46 -13.46
CA SER A 138 -2.87 -18.75 -12.77
C SER A 138 -3.97 -18.78 -11.69
N ARG A 139 -4.91 -17.83 -11.71
CA ARG A 139 -5.84 -17.42 -10.62
C ARG A 139 -6.77 -18.50 -10.04
N GLU A 140 -6.72 -19.75 -10.50
CA GLU A 140 -7.48 -20.86 -9.90
C GLU A 140 -6.89 -21.40 -8.59
N ASN A 141 -5.62 -21.11 -8.24
CA ASN A 141 -4.94 -21.82 -7.14
C ASN A 141 -4.62 -20.95 -5.90
N LEU A 142 -5.63 -20.76 -5.03
CA LEU A 142 -5.55 -19.97 -3.80
C LEU A 142 -4.56 -20.53 -2.74
N GLU A 143 -4.37 -21.85 -2.68
CA GLU A 143 -3.53 -22.50 -1.65
C GLU A 143 -2.02 -22.31 -1.86
N LEU A 144 -1.57 -22.28 -3.12
CA LEU A 144 -0.18 -22.00 -3.48
C LEU A 144 0.26 -20.60 -3.02
N ARG A 145 -0.69 -19.66 -2.98
CA ARG A 145 -0.46 -18.26 -2.58
C ARG A 145 -0.07 -18.14 -1.11
N LEU A 146 -0.75 -18.88 -0.23
CA LEU A 146 -0.42 -18.89 1.20
C LEU A 146 0.90 -19.62 1.48
N LEU A 147 1.22 -20.65 0.70
CA LEU A 147 2.43 -21.45 0.87
C LEU A 147 3.71 -20.70 0.47
N LEU A 148 3.68 -19.98 -0.66
CA LEU A 148 4.84 -19.22 -1.14
C LEU A 148 5.13 -17.99 -0.28
N ALA A 149 4.08 -17.29 0.19
CA ALA A 149 4.24 -16.22 1.17
C ALA A 149 4.92 -16.74 2.45
N ARG A 150 4.44 -17.87 3.01
CA ARG A 150 5.06 -18.50 4.20
C ARG A 150 6.51 -18.92 3.99
N LYS A 151 6.86 -19.49 2.83
CA LYS A 151 8.23 -19.94 2.53
C LYS A 151 9.22 -18.79 2.36
N ARG A 152 8.80 -17.67 1.76
CA ARG A 152 9.70 -16.52 1.49
C ARG A 152 10.08 -15.78 2.78
N PHE A 153 9.22 -15.81 3.80
CA PHE A 153 9.52 -15.24 5.12
C PHE A 153 10.24 -16.22 6.07
N ALA A 154 10.01 -17.53 5.96
CA ALA A 154 10.77 -18.53 6.72
C ALA A 154 12.27 -18.58 6.35
N GLY A 155 12.65 -18.10 5.16
CA GLY A 155 14.03 -18.11 4.69
C GLY A 155 14.89 -16.90 5.09
N ARG A 156 14.35 -15.90 5.80
CA ARG A 156 15.11 -14.70 6.23
C ARG A 156 15.57 -14.72 7.70
N ASP A 157 15.05 -15.62 8.53
CA ASP A 157 15.55 -15.84 9.89
C ASP A 157 16.57 -16.99 9.89
N GLY A 158 17.79 -16.69 9.43
CA GLY A 158 18.80 -17.71 9.23
C GLY A 158 20.23 -17.20 9.06
N SER A 159 20.63 -16.13 9.74
CA SER A 159 22.06 -15.84 9.90
C SER A 159 22.35 -14.94 11.09
N SER A 160 22.73 -15.55 12.22
CA SER A 160 23.81 -15.05 13.09
C SER A 160 24.32 -16.19 13.97
N PRO A 161 25.54 -16.70 13.74
CA PRO A 161 26.23 -17.61 14.64
C PRO A 161 27.11 -16.78 15.59
N MET A 162 26.78 -16.71 16.87
CA MET A 162 27.71 -16.25 17.91
C MET A 162 27.46 -16.99 19.24
N GLY A 163 28.34 -17.96 19.51
CA GLY A 163 28.96 -18.17 20.82
C GLY A 163 28.09 -18.63 22.00
N ARG A 164 27.77 -19.92 22.07
CA ARG A 164 27.65 -20.60 23.38
C ARG A 164 29.07 -20.93 23.87
N LYS A 165 29.60 -20.17 24.82
CA LYS A 165 30.59 -20.69 25.77
C LYS A 165 29.86 -21.10 27.04
N VAL A 166 29.96 -22.39 27.31
CA VAL A 166 29.53 -23.10 28.51
C VAL A 166 30.35 -22.60 29.71
N LEU A 167 29.67 -22.24 30.79
CA LEU A 167 30.21 -22.31 32.15
C LEU A 167 29.07 -22.80 33.05
N ALA A 168 29.15 -24.09 33.39
CA ALA A 168 28.51 -24.65 34.57
C ALA A 168 29.42 -24.34 35.78
N ALA A 169 28.83 -23.94 36.89
CA ALA A 169 29.47 -23.93 38.19
C ALA A 169 28.47 -24.54 39.18
N ASP A 170 28.79 -25.75 39.62
CA ASP A 170 28.59 -26.16 41.01
C ASP A 170 29.84 -25.71 41.80
#